data_AF-A0A8T3SZ59-F1
#
_entry.id   AF-A0A8T3SZ59-F1
#
_cell.length_a   1.000
_cell.length_b   1.000
_cell.length_c   1.000
_cell.angle_alpha   90.00
_cell.angle_beta   90.00
_cell.angle_gamma   90.00
#
_symmetry.space_group_name_H-M   'P 1'
#
loop_
_entity.id
_entity.type
_entity.pdbx_description
1 polymer ?
#
loop_
_entity_poly.entity_id
_entity_poly.type
_entity_poly.pdbx_seq_one_letter_code
_entity_poly.pdbx_strand_id
1 'polypeptide(L)' 'LLLTIGEYIRANADTLENFTTDHFLVPPFSHIGGMQRAIQTFGNEERLRQILASLNHAVFGEADSADAPGARPEV' A
#
# COMPACT_ATOMS: atom_id res chain seq x y z
N LEU A 1 -7.82 -11.13 -5.86
CA LEU A 1 -6.82 -10.04 -5.94
C LEU A 1 -6.79 -9.24 -4.64
N LEU A 2 -7.87 -8.53 -4.27
CA LEU A 2 -7.93 -7.77 -3.01
C LEU A 2 -7.65 -8.62 -1.76
N LEU A 3 -8.26 -9.82 -1.67
CA LEU A 3 -7.99 -10.75 -0.57
C LEU A 3 -6.50 -11.14 -0.50
N THR A 4 -5.92 -11.55 -1.63
CA THR A 4 -4.51 -11.92 -1.76
C THR A 4 -3.56 -10.78 -1.39
N ILE A 5 -3.90 -9.53 -1.77
CA ILE A 5 -3.14 -8.34 -1.36
C ILE A 5 -3.18 -8.19 0.16
N GLY A 6 -4.37 -8.27 0.77
CA GLY A 6 -4.51 -8.19 2.22
C GLY A 6 -3.77 -9.29 2.97
N GLU A 7 -3.81 -10.53 2.47
CA GLU A 7 -3.04 -11.64 3.04
C GLU A 7 -1.54 -11.45 2.88
N TYR A 8 -1.07 -10.98 1.73
CA TYR A 8 0.36 -10.71 1.50
C TYR A 8 0.87 -9.60 2.42
N ILE A 9 0.13 -8.51 2.55
CA ILE A 9 0.46 -7.41 3.45
C ILE A 9 0.48 -7.91 4.90
N ARG A 10 -0.54 -8.65 5.32
CA ARG A 10 -0.60 -9.21 6.69
C ARG A 10 0.54 -10.19 6.96
N ALA A 11 0.86 -11.06 6.01
CA ALA A 11 1.91 -12.06 6.15
C ALA A 11 3.32 -11.46 6.20
N ASN A 12 3.51 -10.26 5.64
CA ASN A 12 4.78 -9.56 5.61
C ASN A 12 4.73 -8.26 6.43
N ALA A 13 3.72 -8.06 7.29
CA ALA A 13 3.52 -6.77 7.98
C ALA A 13 4.74 -6.36 8.83
N ASP A 14 5.48 -7.32 9.36
CA ASP A 14 6.71 -7.10 10.13
C ASP A 14 7.92 -6.61 9.28
N THR A 15 7.90 -6.83 7.97
CA THR A 15 9.07 -6.56 7.07
C THR A 15 8.72 -5.69 5.87
N LEU A 16 7.45 -5.55 5.54
CA LEU A 16 6.95 -4.80 4.40
C LEU A 16 6.74 -3.36 4.86
N GLU A 17 7.56 -2.43 4.37
CA GLU A 17 7.44 -1.00 4.71
C GLU A 17 6.56 -0.25 3.70
N ASN A 18 6.44 -0.80 2.48
CA ASN A 18 5.71 -0.17 1.39
C ASN A 18 5.25 -1.23 0.38
N PHE A 19 4.02 -1.10 -0.12
CA PHE A 19 3.47 -1.95 -1.16
C PHE A 19 3.25 -1.16 -2.46
N THR A 20 4.13 -1.37 -3.44
CA THR A 20 4.13 -0.67 -4.75
C THR A 20 3.69 -1.56 -5.91
N THR A 21 3.55 -0.96 -7.10
CA THR A 21 3.23 -1.69 -8.34
C THR A 21 4.26 -2.77 -8.71
N ASP A 22 5.50 -2.64 -8.24
CA ASP A 22 6.57 -3.61 -8.49
C ASP A 22 6.25 -4.99 -7.90
N HIS A 23 5.52 -5.03 -6.77
CA HIS A 23 5.09 -6.29 -6.16
C HIS A 23 4.13 -7.08 -7.06
N PHE A 24 3.45 -6.44 -8.01
CA PHE A 24 2.62 -7.14 -8.98
C PHE A 24 3.42 -7.83 -10.10
N LEU A 25 4.70 -7.50 -10.25
CA LEU A 25 5.61 -8.12 -11.22
C LEU A 25 6.26 -9.41 -10.67
N VAL A 26 6.18 -9.63 -9.36
CA VAL A 26 6.76 -10.79 -8.68
C VAL A 26 5.69 -11.77 -8.18
N PRO A 27 6.02 -13.06 -7.96
CA PRO A 27 5.11 -14.01 -7.33
C PRO A 27 4.73 -13.57 -5.91
N PRO A 28 3.47 -13.81 -5.47
CA PRO A 28 2.43 -14.60 -6.13
C PRO A 28 1.58 -13.81 -7.15
N PHE A 29 1.73 -12.49 -7.22
CA PHE A 29 0.86 -11.64 -8.02
C PHE A 29 1.04 -11.86 -9.52
N SER A 30 2.27 -12.04 -9.98
CA SER A 30 2.57 -12.34 -11.39
C SER A 30 1.82 -13.59 -11.89
N HIS A 31 1.69 -14.63 -11.06
CA HIS A 31 0.98 -15.87 -11.41
C HIS A 31 -0.54 -15.72 -11.54
N ILE A 32 -1.13 -14.75 -10.84
CA ILE A 32 -2.58 -14.52 -10.88
C ILE A 32 -2.99 -13.44 -11.90
N GLY A 33 -2.04 -12.92 -12.69
CA GLY A 33 -2.26 -11.92 -13.74
C GLY A 33 -1.57 -10.57 -13.50
N GLY A 34 -0.82 -10.43 -12.41
CA GLY A 34 0.10 -9.33 -12.12
C GLY A 34 -0.51 -7.93 -12.32
N MET A 35 0.27 -7.06 -12.95
CA MET A 35 -0.12 -5.68 -13.24
C MET A 35 -1.36 -5.58 -14.11
N GLN A 36 -1.51 -6.45 -15.11
CA GLN A 36 -2.68 -6.42 -16.02
C GLN A 36 -3.99 -6.68 -15.28
N ARG A 37 -3.98 -7.61 -14.31
CA ARG A 37 -5.16 -7.88 -13.49
C ARG A 37 -5.44 -6.79 -12.47
N ALA A 38 -4.40 -6.16 -11.95
CA ALA A 38 -4.55 -4.98 -11.09
C ALA A 38 -5.20 -3.83 -11.86
N ILE A 39 -4.68 -3.50 -13.04
CA ILE A 39 -5.26 -2.46 -13.91
C ILE A 39 -6.72 -2.78 -14.26
N GLN A 40 -7.06 -4.03 -14.61
CA GLN A 40 -8.46 -4.41 -14.87
C GLN A 40 -9.37 -4.27 -13.64
N THR A 41 -8.85 -4.49 -12.43
CA THR A 41 -9.62 -4.40 -11.19
C THR A 41 -9.82 -2.93 -10.76
N PHE A 42 -8.80 -2.10 -10.91
CA PHE A 42 -8.76 -0.72 -10.42
C PHE A 42 -9.00 0.34 -11.50
N GLY A 43 -9.11 -0.08 -12.76
CA GLY A 43 -9.44 0.72 -13.93
C GLY A 43 -8.23 1.15 -14.74
N ASN A 44 -7.25 1.81 -14.12
CA ASN A 44 -6.03 2.27 -14.78
C ASN A 44 -4.83 2.31 -13.82
N GLU A 45 -3.63 2.49 -14.36
CA GLU A 45 -2.39 2.48 -13.57
C GLU A 45 -2.32 3.67 -12.60
N GLU A 46 -2.80 4.85 -13.00
CA GLU A 46 -2.82 6.05 -12.15
C GLU A 46 -3.69 5.84 -10.89
N ARG A 47 -4.90 5.29 -11.07
CA ARG A 47 -5.81 4.92 -9.98
C ARG A 47 -5.22 3.83 -9.11
N LEU A 48 -4.57 2.83 -9.71
CA LEU A 48 -3.88 1.80 -8.95
C LEU A 48 -2.82 2.44 -8.05
N ARG A 49 -1.96 3.33 -8.56
CA ARG A 49 -0.96 4.04 -7.74
C ARG A 49 -1.58 4.86 -6.62
N GLN A 50 -2.69 5.56 -6.87
CA GLN A 50 -3.42 6.32 -5.83
C GLN A 50 -3.98 5.42 -4.73
N ILE A 51 -4.57 4.29 -5.11
CA ILE A 51 -5.13 3.31 -4.15
C ILE A 51 -4.00 2.67 -3.33
N LEU A 52 -2.89 2.31 -3.97
CA LEU A 52 -1.72 1.77 -3.27
C LEU A 52 -1.16 2.80 -2.29
N ALA A 53 -1.03 4.07 -2.68
CA ALA A 53 -0.59 5.13 -1.78
C ALA A 53 -1.52 5.29 -0.57
N SER A 54 -2.84 5.29 -0.79
CA SER A 54 -3.82 5.35 0.29
C SER A 54 -3.80 4.11 1.19
N LEU A 55 -3.59 2.92 0.61
CA LEU A 55 -3.46 1.66 1.34
C LEU A 55 -2.19 1.66 2.20
N ASN A 56 -1.05 2.07 1.64
CA ASN A 56 0.21 2.18 2.36
C ASN A 56 0.08 3.17 3.51
N HIS A 57 -0.57 4.31 3.30
CA HIS A 57 -0.85 5.25 4.38
C HIS A 57 -1.77 4.65 5.46
N ALA A 58 -2.77 3.86 5.09
CA ALA A 58 -3.68 3.24 6.05
C ALA A 58 -3.04 2.08 6.83
N VAL A 59 -2.10 1.36 6.23
CA VAL A 59 -1.44 0.18 6.82
C VAL A 59 -0.15 0.55 7.55
N PHE A 60 0.66 1.43 6.97
CA PHE A 60 2.00 1.80 7.45
C PHE A 60 2.04 3.23 8.03
N GLY A 61 1.05 4.08 7.74
CA GLY A 61 1.06 5.50 8.12
C GLY A 61 0.69 5.80 9.58
N GLU A 62 0.30 4.81 10.39
CA GLU A 62 0.07 5.02 11.83
C GLU A 62 1.37 5.02 12.68
N ALA A 63 2.56 5.02 12.06
CA ALA A 63 3.81 5.30 12.76
C ALA A 63 4.21 6.79 12.74
N ASP A 64 3.57 7.64 11.92
CA ASP A 64 3.94 9.05 11.74
C ASP A 64 2.85 10.04 12.21
N SER A 65 2.02 9.65 13.17
CA SER A 65 1.05 10.57 13.80
C SER A 65 1.19 10.68 15.31
N ALA A 66 2.31 10.19 15.86
CA ALA A 66 2.75 10.53 17.22
C ALA A 66 3.58 11.83 17.28
N ASP A 67 3.45 12.75 16.30
CA ASP A 67 3.93 14.13 16.44
C ASP A 67 2.85 15.14 16.04
N ALA A 68 1.90 15.34 16.96
CA ALA A 68 1.21 16.61 17.13
C ALA A 68 1.07 16.83 18.64
N PRO A 69 1.04 18.06 19.21
CA PRO A 69 1.37 19.39 18.69
C PRO A 69 2.30 20.17 19.64
N GLY A 70 3.49 20.57 19.18
CA GLY A 70 4.50 21.31 19.97
C GLY A 70 4.60 22.81 19.68
N ALA A 71 3.61 23.45 19.05
CA ALA A 71 3.62 24.90 18.87
C ALA A 71 3.09 25.59 20.13
N ARG A 72 3.92 25.71 21.17
CA ARG A 72 3.71 26.71 22.22
C ARG A 72 4.06 28.09 21.62
N PRO A 73 3.14 29.06 21.55
CA PRO A 73 3.53 30.45 21.35
C PRO A 73 4.08 30.94 22.70
N GLU A 74 5.38 31.20 22.78
CA GLU A 74 5.91 32.04 23.86
C GLU A 74 5.43 33.47 23.63
N VAL A 75 4.72 34.01 24.63
CA VAL A 75 4.32 35.43 24.75
C VAL A 75 5.14 36.09 25.83
#